data_AF-A0A495IG93-F1
#
_entry.id   AF-A0A495IG93-F1
#
_cell.length_a   1.000
_cell.length_b   1.000
_cell.length_c   1.000
_cell.angle_alpha   90.00
_cell.angle_beta   90.00
_cell.angle_gamma   90.00
#
_symmetry.space_group_name_H-M   'P 1'
#
loop_
_entity.id
_entity.type
_entity.pdbx_description
1 polymer ?
#
loop_
_entity_poly.entity_id
_entity_poly.type
_entity_poly.pdbx_seq_one_letter_code
_entity_poly.pdbx_strand_id
1 'polypeptide(L)'
;MNFADLREHVQGLGLDVGRLVSRHTTESRVSGEVGYNIIVGSHGAKILASTGRGGLVPAPYAGFTFPDEEEACSFVWRMIRSQVAPELLTPSEKELIRAEAIETLKH
;
A
#
# COMPACT_ATOMS: atom_id res chain seq x y z
N MET A 1 1.37 -12.31 -1.04
CA MET A 1 1.11 -12.08 -2.49
C MET A 1 2.21 -11.22 -3.11
N ASN A 2 2.62 -11.51 -4.34
CA ASN A 2 3.61 -10.68 -5.06
C ASN A 2 2.94 -9.47 -5.76
N PHE A 3 3.74 -8.61 -6.40
CA PHE A 3 3.20 -7.44 -7.09
C PHE A 3 2.32 -7.78 -8.31
N ALA A 4 2.56 -8.88 -9.03
CA ALA A 4 1.72 -9.29 -10.15
C ALA A 4 0.32 -9.69 -9.65
N ASP A 5 0.25 -10.48 -8.57
CA ASP A 5 -1.01 -10.86 -7.94
C ASP A 5 -1.80 -9.62 -7.48
N LEU A 6 -1.12 -8.64 -6.87
CA LEU A 6 -1.73 -7.37 -6.46
C LEU A 6 -2.37 -6.64 -7.65
N ARG A 7 -1.67 -6.55 -8.78
CA ARG A 7 -2.19 -5.91 -9.99
C ARG A 7 -3.44 -6.62 -10.51
N GLU A 8 -3.41 -7.94 -10.57
CA GLU A 8 -4.56 -8.75 -11.01
C GLU A 8 -5.77 -8.55 -10.09
N HIS A 9 -5.56 -8.53 -8.77
CA HIS A 9 -6.63 -8.29 -7.81
C HIS A 9 -7.23 -6.88 -7.94
N VAL A 10 -6.39 -5.85 -8.08
CA VAL A 10 -6.86 -4.46 -8.29
C VAL A 10 -7.64 -4.35 -9.60
N GLN A 11 -7.15 -4.97 -10.67
CA GLN A 11 -7.84 -5.01 -11.96
C GLN A 11 -9.17 -5.78 -11.88
N GLY A 12 -9.23 -6.86 -11.09
CA GLY A 12 -10.44 -7.64 -10.85
C GLY A 12 -11.56 -6.85 -10.18
N LEU A 13 -11.25 -5.77 -9.46
CA LEU A 13 -12.22 -4.83 -8.92
C LEU A 13 -12.63 -3.72 -9.92
N GLY A 14 -12.14 -3.77 -11.16
CA GLY A 14 -12.42 -2.76 -12.19
C GLY A 14 -11.70 -1.43 -11.96
N LEU A 15 -10.65 -1.40 -11.14
CA LEU A 15 -9.90 -0.19 -10.82
C LEU A 15 -8.71 0.01 -11.78
N ASP A 16 -8.30 1.27 -11.95
CA ASP A 16 -7.11 1.61 -12.72
C ASP A 16 -5.83 1.27 -11.93
N VAL A 17 -5.27 0.10 -12.22
CA VAL A 17 -4.03 -0.39 -11.61
C VAL A 17 -2.89 0.62 -11.74
N GLY A 18 -2.75 1.28 -12.89
CA GLY A 18 -1.64 2.20 -13.17
C GLY A 18 -1.71 3.47 -12.33
N ARG A 19 -2.90 3.86 -11.89
CA ARG A 19 -3.14 4.98 -10.98
C ARG A 19 -3.13 4.58 -9.51
N LEU A 20 -3.36 3.31 -9.19
CA LEU A 20 -3.44 2.86 -7.80
C LEU A 20 -2.14 2.31 -7.25
N VAL A 21 -1.42 1.51 -8.01
CA VAL A 21 -0.25 0.79 -7.51
C VAL A 21 0.92 0.87 -8.48
N SER A 22 2.09 1.15 -7.94
CA SER A 22 3.34 1.11 -8.70
C SER A 22 4.43 0.45 -7.86
N ARG A 23 5.36 -0.22 -8.55
CA ARG A 23 6.50 -0.89 -7.97
C ARG A 23 7.78 -0.21 -8.42
N HIS A 24 8.67 0.02 -7.48
CA HIS A 24 9.90 0.78 -7.64
C HIS A 24 11.07 0.06 -6.99
N THR A 25 12.27 0.29 -7.50
CA THR A 25 13.51 0.02 -6.77
C THR A 25 13.92 1.27 -5.98
N THR A 26 14.86 1.14 -5.05
CA THR A 26 15.38 2.26 -4.24
C THR A 26 15.95 3.44 -5.05
N GLU A 27 16.31 3.22 -6.32
CA GLU A 27 16.88 4.25 -7.20
C GLU A 27 15.82 4.92 -8.10
N SER A 28 14.59 4.41 -8.09
CA SER A 28 13.51 4.87 -8.97
C SER A 28 12.87 6.16 -8.44
N ARG A 29 12.44 7.04 -9.36
CA ARG A 29 11.59 8.19 -9.01
C ARG A 29 10.16 7.70 -8.80
N VAL A 30 9.58 8.06 -7.67
CA VAL A 30 8.18 7.81 -7.32
C VAL A 30 7.27 8.95 -7.78
N SER A 31 6.01 8.65 -8.09
CA SER A 31 5.01 9.64 -8.51
C SER A 31 3.94 9.83 -7.43
N GLY A 32 3.65 11.09 -7.12
CA GLY A 32 2.50 11.47 -6.29
C GLY A 32 1.16 11.31 -7.00
N GLU A 33 1.12 10.94 -8.28
CA GLU A 33 -0.12 10.63 -9.01
C GLU A 33 -0.59 9.20 -8.77
N VAL A 34 0.30 8.32 -8.31
CA VAL A 34 -0.03 6.93 -7.99
C VAL A 34 -0.43 6.80 -6.52
N GLY A 35 -1.56 6.16 -6.25
CA GLY A 35 -2.12 5.98 -4.91
C GLY A 35 -1.13 5.36 -3.91
N TYR A 36 -0.49 4.25 -4.29
CA TYR A 36 0.50 3.53 -3.48
C TYR A 36 1.75 3.21 -4.31
N ASN A 37 2.91 3.65 -3.84
CA ASN A 37 4.21 3.38 -4.43
C ASN A 37 4.94 2.38 -3.52
N ILE A 38 5.15 1.14 -3.98
CA ILE A 38 5.88 0.09 -3.28
C ILE A 38 7.35 0.15 -3.70
N ILE A 39 8.24 0.44 -2.77
CA ILE A 39 9.68 0.62 -3.02
C ILE A 39 10.42 -0.55 -2.41
N VAL A 40 11.01 -1.40 -3.24
CA VAL A 40 11.72 -2.61 -2.81
C VAL A 40 13.21 -2.35 -2.84
N GLY A 41 13.88 -2.65 -1.72
CA GLY A 41 15.33 -2.54 -1.57
C GLY A 41 15.93 -3.77 -0.91
N SER A 42 17.26 -3.75 -0.73
CA SER A 42 18.00 -4.86 -0.11
C SER A 42 17.69 -5.09 1.37
N HIS A 43 17.00 -4.15 2.02
CA HIS A 43 16.65 -4.19 3.45
C HIS A 43 15.13 -4.25 3.68
N GLY A 44 14.39 -4.77 2.69
CA GLY A 44 12.94 -4.87 2.72
C GLY A 44 12.23 -3.85 1.83
N ALA A 45 10.96 -3.60 2.12
CA ALA A 45 10.08 -2.76 1.31
C ALA A 45 9.47 -1.60 2.09
N LYS A 46 9.28 -0.47 1.43
CA LYS A 46 8.62 0.73 1.98
C LYS A 46 7.46 1.13 1.08
N ILE A 47 6.48 1.81 1.66
CA ILE A 47 5.32 2.29 0.92
C ILE A 47 5.22 3.80 1.07
N LEU A 48 5.06 4.49 -0.05
CA LEU A 48 4.67 5.89 -0.09
C LEU A 48 3.26 6.01 -0.67
N ALA A 49 2.32 6.50 0.13
CA ALA A 49 0.95 6.76 -0.28
C ALA A 49 0.81 8.21 -0.78
N SER A 50 0.04 8.40 -1.85
CA SER A 50 -0.30 9.74 -2.35
C SER A 50 -1.35 10.41 -1.47
N THR A 51 -1.19 11.72 -1.27
CA THR A 51 -2.17 12.57 -0.59
C THR A 51 -3.06 13.35 -1.57
N GLY A 52 -3.01 13.04 -2.86
CA GLY A 52 -3.85 13.64 -3.91
C GLY A 52 -3.43 15.05 -4.37
N ARG A 53 -2.43 15.69 -3.73
CA ARG A 53 -1.86 16.98 -4.14
C ARG A 53 -0.42 16.85 -4.66
N GLY A 54 -0.09 15.69 -5.22
CA GLY A 54 1.29 15.33 -5.57
C GLY A 54 2.19 15.05 -4.36
N GLY A 55 1.66 15.17 -3.13
CA GLY A 55 2.36 14.84 -1.90
C GLY A 55 2.43 13.33 -1.70
N LEU A 56 3.52 12.89 -1.08
CA LEU A 56 3.75 11.50 -0.71
C LEU A 56 3.99 11.44 0.80
N VAL A 57 3.36 10.46 1.44
CA VAL A 57 3.56 10.17 2.87
C VAL A 57 3.92 8.71 3.05
N PRO A 58 4.83 8.37 3.98
CA PRO A 58 5.08 6.98 4.33
C PRO A 58 3.82 6.32 4.87
N ALA A 59 3.57 5.08 4.45
CA ALA A 59 2.49 4.24 4.94
C ALA A 59 3.05 2.89 5.44
N PRO A 60 2.53 2.33 6.56
CA PRO A 60 1.49 2.89 7.43
C PRO A 60 1.93 4.17 8.17
N TYR A 61 3.22 4.32 8.49
CA TYR A 61 3.76 5.52 9.14
C TYR A 61 5.23 5.75 8.79
N ALA A 62 5.76 6.90 9.21
CA ALA A 62 7.13 7.33 8.91
C ALA A 62 8.18 6.33 9.42
N GLY A 63 9.05 5.87 8.52
CA GLY A 63 10.14 4.96 8.85
C GLY A 63 9.78 3.47 8.87
N PHE A 64 8.49 3.12 8.78
CA PHE A 64 8.09 1.72 8.69
C PHE A 64 8.71 1.04 7.46
N THR A 65 9.20 -0.17 7.65
CA THR A 65 9.79 -1.00 6.59
C THR A 65 9.24 -2.41 6.75
N PHE A 66 8.59 -2.90 5.70
CA PHE A 66 8.16 -4.29 5.59
C PHE A 66 9.38 -5.19 5.34
N PRO A 67 9.38 -6.44 5.84
CA PRO A 67 10.50 -7.35 5.64
C PRO A 67 10.77 -7.64 4.16
N ASP A 68 9.73 -7.66 3.33
CA ASP A 68 9.82 -7.95 1.90
C ASP A 68 8.68 -7.31 1.09
N GLU A 69 8.73 -7.51 -0.24
CA GLU A 69 7.70 -7.05 -1.18
C GLU A 69 6.34 -7.71 -0.90
N GLU A 70 6.34 -8.95 -0.42
CA GLU A 70 5.13 -9.74 -0.28
C GLU A 70 4.22 -9.16 0.81
N GLU A 71 4.81 -8.83 1.96
CA GLU A 71 4.07 -8.19 3.05
C GLU A 71 3.62 -6.78 2.66
N ALA A 72 4.48 -6.01 1.96
CA ALA A 72 4.12 -4.68 1.49
C ALA A 72 2.93 -4.72 0.51
N CYS A 73 2.93 -5.64 -0.45
CA CYS A 73 1.81 -5.83 -1.39
C CYS A 73 0.53 -6.24 -0.66
N SER A 74 0.65 -7.14 0.33
CA SER A 74 -0.49 -7.62 1.12
C SER A 74 -1.11 -6.49 1.97
N PHE A 75 -0.27 -5.62 2.53
CA PHE A 75 -0.73 -4.39 3.19
C PHE A 75 -1.45 -3.46 2.22
N VAL A 76 -0.86 -3.14 1.06
CA VAL A 76 -1.50 -2.26 0.06
C VAL A 76 -2.84 -2.83 -0.36
N TRP A 77 -2.93 -4.14 -0.58
CA TRP A 77 -4.19 -4.78 -0.95
C TRP A 77 -5.27 -4.63 0.13
N ARG A 78 -4.90 -4.83 1.40
CA ARG A 78 -5.80 -4.61 2.53
C ARG A 78 -6.28 -3.16 2.60
N MET A 79 -5.39 -2.20 2.35
CA MET A 79 -5.74 -0.77 2.34
C MET A 79 -6.64 -0.38 1.18
N ILE A 80 -6.41 -0.92 -0.03
CA ILE A 80 -7.31 -0.69 -1.16
C ILE A 80 -8.69 -1.26 -0.84
N ARG A 81 -8.79 -2.52 -0.41
CA ARG A 81 -10.07 -3.14 -0.07
C ARG A 81 -10.80 -2.39 1.04
N SER A 82 -10.11 -1.86 2.04
CA SER A 82 -10.76 -1.09 3.11
C SER A 82 -11.47 0.17 2.61
N GLN A 83 -11.02 0.73 1.49
CA GLN A 83 -11.61 1.92 0.89
C GLN A 83 -12.71 1.59 -0.13
N VAL A 84 -12.49 0.57 -0.98
CA VAL A 84 -13.39 0.31 -2.12
C VAL A 84 -14.38 -0.83 -1.90
N ALA A 85 -14.08 -1.78 -1.02
CA ALA A 85 -14.89 -2.97 -0.77
C ALA A 85 -14.70 -3.48 0.69
N PRO A 86 -14.99 -2.65 1.71
CA PRO A 86 -14.73 -2.98 3.12
C PRO A 86 -15.52 -4.20 3.62
N GLU A 87 -16.60 -4.57 2.94
CA GLU A 87 -17.37 -5.78 3.17
C GLU A 87 -16.58 -7.07 2.88
N LEU A 88 -15.57 -6.99 1.99
CA LEU A 88 -14.69 -8.12 1.64
C LEU A 88 -13.52 -8.29 2.63
N LEU A 89 -13.41 -7.43 3.64
CA LEU A 89 -12.40 -7.59 4.69
C LEU A 89 -12.86 -8.63 5.73
N THR A 90 -11.97 -9.54 6.06
CA THR A 90 -12.16 -10.46 7.18
C THR A 90 -12.17 -9.70 8.52
N PRO A 91 -12.75 -10.26 9.60
CA PRO A 91 -12.72 -9.62 10.92
C PRO A 91 -11.30 -9.29 11.40
N SER A 92 -10.34 -10.20 11.17
CA SER A 92 -8.93 -9.98 11.54
C SER A 92 -8.29 -8.84 10.77
N GLU A 93 -8.61 -8.67 9.48
CA GLU A 93 -8.09 -7.56 8.68
C GLU A 93 -8.67 -6.21 9.14
N LYS A 94 -9.96 -6.20 9.54
CA LYS A 94 -10.59 -5.00 10.11
C LYS A 94 -9.91 -4.57 11.40
N GLU A 95 -9.56 -5.53 12.26
CA GLU A 95 -8.80 -5.23 13.50
C GLU A 95 -7.39 -4.73 13.21
N LEU A 96 -6.69 -5.29 12.22
CA LEU A 96 -5.38 -4.78 11.79
C LEU A 96 -5.46 -3.33 11.29
N ILE A 97 -6.44 -3.01 10.43
CA ILE A 97 -6.62 -1.64 9.93
C ILE A 97 -6.93 -0.67 11.09
N ARG A 98 -7.73 -1.09 12.07
CA ARG A 98 -8.01 -0.28 13.26
C ARG A 98 -6.75 -0.04 14.09
N ALA A 99 -5.95 -1.07 14.31
CA ALA A 99 -4.68 -0.96 15.03
C ALA A 99 -3.72 0.01 14.31
N GLU A 100 -3.58 -0.13 13.00
CA GLU A 100 -2.74 0.74 12.15
C GLU A 100 -3.21 2.20 12.18
N ALA A 101 -4.53 2.45 12.15
CA ALA A 101 -5.09 3.78 12.28
C ALA A 101 -4.80 4.42 13.66
N ILE A 102 -4.83 3.62 14.74
CA ILE A 102 -4.51 4.09 16.09
C ILE A 102 -3.02 4.43 16.22
N GLU A 103 -2.12 3.61 15.65
CA GLU A 103 -0.69 3.89 15.68
C GLU A 103 -0.33 5.15 14.87
N THR A 104 -1.00 5.36 13.74
CA THR A 104 -0.81 6.55 12.90
C THR A 104 -1.20 7.83 13.64
N LEU A 105 -2.19 7.80 14.55
CA LEU A 105 -2.60 8.98 15.34
C LEU A 105 -1.64 9.33 16.49
N LYS A 106 -0.70 8.44 16.83
CA LYS A 106 0.26 8.66 17.93
C LYS A 106 1.57 9.32 17.47
N HIS A 107 1.76 9.49 16.16
CA HIS A 107 2.94 10.06 15.53
C HIS A 107 2.58 11.29 14.69
#